data_AF-A0A966L8D9-F1
#
_entry.id   AF-A0A966L8D9-F1
#
_cell.length_a   1.000
_cell.length_b   1.000
_cell.length_c   1.000
_cell.angle_alpha   90.00
_cell.angle_beta   90.00
_cell.angle_gamma   90.00
#
_symmetry.space_group_name_H-M   'P 1'
#
loop_
_entity.id
_entity.type
_entity.pdbx_description
1 polymer ?
#
loop_
_entity_poly.entity_id
_entity_poly.type
_entity_poly.pdbx_seq_one_letter_code
_entity_poly.pdbx_strand_id
1 'polypeptide(L)'
;MTTCNQSPHEIIADKLKQLFAILTEKKSLIILDDVQNLFIPGVFAGQYQTEYQDYQSLFKMITDIEHQSNLILISQEQCAEMHCLDEELYSIKYLELLGIDDSTILENIGLNDRDSWLKLIELYEGNLAYLKDIASLIKDVFAGQVAEFLAENNLIITTAMESRLKHLFTRLSPVEQEIVLRLSNFENPVSRQKLKETLELSSMEYINGLQSLRERYLIATTKTESIYFSLSPIFRKYISKFEGISSRNSCSEKLFSSTEQRRIGETPTATRHNIL
;
A
#
# COMPACT_ATOMS: atom_id res chain seq x y z
N MET A 1 -12.79 -26.65 44.15
CA MET A 1 -12.38 -25.34 43.61
C MET A 1 -11.81 -25.59 42.24
N THR A 2 -12.65 -25.49 41.22
CA THR A 2 -12.31 -25.83 39.84
C THR A 2 -11.76 -24.57 39.19
N THR A 3 -10.45 -24.50 38.99
CA THR A 3 -9.83 -23.46 38.16
C THR A 3 -10.24 -23.73 36.72
N CYS A 4 -11.20 -22.95 36.23
CA CYS A 4 -11.58 -22.96 34.82
C CYS A 4 -10.43 -22.34 34.04
N ASN A 5 -9.58 -23.17 33.44
CA ASN A 5 -8.58 -22.71 32.47
C ASN A 5 -9.34 -22.26 31.22
N GLN A 6 -9.67 -20.97 31.15
CA GLN A 6 -10.24 -20.37 29.96
C GLN A 6 -9.25 -20.50 28.82
N SER A 7 -9.73 -20.91 27.64
CA SER A 7 -8.89 -20.97 26.44
C SER A 7 -8.49 -19.53 26.02
N PRO A 8 -7.35 -19.35 25.31
CA PRO A 8 -6.95 -18.02 24.80
C PRO A 8 -8.07 -17.30 24.02
N HIS A 9 -8.87 -18.06 23.28
CA HIS A 9 -9.99 -17.55 22.49
C HIS A 9 -11.15 -17.02 23.37
N GLU A 10 -11.41 -17.63 24.53
CA GLU A 10 -12.40 -17.14 25.50
C GLU A 10 -11.93 -15.82 26.15
N ILE A 11 -10.63 -15.71 26.44
CA ILE A 11 -10.03 -14.50 27.02
C ILE A 11 -10.16 -13.30 26.08
N ILE A 12 -9.94 -13.50 24.77
CA ILE A 12 -10.04 -12.43 23.77
C ILE A 12 -11.50 -12.00 23.58
N ALA A 13 -12.43 -12.95 23.48
CA ALA A 13 -13.86 -12.65 23.40
C ALA A 13 -14.34 -11.83 24.61
N ASP A 14 -13.89 -12.17 25.82
CA ASP A 14 -14.26 -11.42 27.03
C ASP A 14 -13.63 -10.03 27.08
N LYS A 15 -12.41 -9.84 26.55
CA LYS A 15 -11.80 -8.51 26.38
C LYS A 15 -12.54 -7.66 25.36
N LEU A 16 -12.96 -8.23 24.24
CA LEU A 16 -13.75 -7.52 23.23
C LEU A 16 -15.08 -7.07 23.83
N LYS A 17 -15.80 -7.93 24.57
CA LYS A 17 -17.03 -7.52 25.27
C LYS A 17 -16.80 -6.34 26.23
N GLN A 18 -15.71 -6.37 27.00
CA GLN A 18 -15.36 -5.26 27.88
C GLN A 18 -15.05 -3.97 27.11
N LEU A 19 -14.34 -4.06 25.99
CA LEU A 19 -14.09 -2.93 25.11
C LEU A 19 -15.42 -2.34 24.61
N PHE A 20 -16.35 -3.16 24.12
CA PHE A 20 -17.64 -2.66 23.63
C PHE A 20 -18.50 -2.04 24.74
N ALA A 21 -18.48 -2.59 25.95
CA ALA A 21 -19.13 -1.93 27.08
C ALA A 21 -18.60 -0.50 27.30
N ILE A 22 -17.28 -0.30 27.17
CA ILE A 22 -16.65 1.02 27.25
C ILE A 22 -17.06 1.89 26.06
N LEU A 23 -17.04 1.38 24.82
CA LEU A 23 -17.39 2.15 23.62
C LEU A 23 -18.87 2.58 23.59
N THR A 24 -19.75 1.79 24.21
CA THR A 24 -21.17 2.10 24.39
C THR A 24 -21.39 3.11 25.53
N GLU A 25 -20.66 3.02 26.64
CA GLU A 25 -20.81 3.94 27.78
C GLU A 25 -20.11 5.29 27.55
N LYS A 26 -18.98 5.30 26.84
CA LYS A 26 -18.11 6.46 26.66
C LYS A 26 -17.81 6.72 25.20
N LYS A 27 -18.13 7.94 24.75
CA LYS A 27 -17.72 8.43 23.43
C LYS A 27 -16.20 8.49 23.31
N SER A 28 -15.66 7.65 22.45
CA SER A 28 -14.22 7.53 22.18
C SER A 28 -13.92 7.75 20.70
N LEU A 29 -12.72 8.25 20.40
CA LEU A 29 -12.14 8.22 19.05
C LEU A 29 -10.92 7.32 19.09
N ILE A 30 -10.94 6.26 18.28
CA ILE A 30 -9.82 5.33 18.13
C ILE A 30 -9.27 5.52 16.72
N ILE A 31 -7.94 5.67 16.61
CA ILE A 31 -7.24 5.78 15.33
C ILE A 31 -6.24 4.64 15.27
N LEU A 32 -6.37 3.79 14.24
CA LEU A 32 -5.42 2.73 13.95
C LEU A 32 -4.70 3.09 12.66
N ASP A 33 -3.40 3.31 12.78
CA ASP A 33 -2.52 3.64 11.68
C ASP A 33 -1.82 2.39 11.14
N ASP A 34 -1.47 2.42 9.85
CA ASP A 34 -0.83 1.33 9.13
C ASP A 34 -1.52 -0.04 9.24
N VAL A 35 -2.85 -0.08 9.09
CA VAL A 35 -3.65 -1.30 9.21
C VAL A 35 -3.21 -2.40 8.22
N GLN A 36 -2.60 -2.04 7.09
CA GLN A 36 -2.02 -2.99 6.15
C GLN A 36 -0.97 -3.93 6.76
N ASN A 37 -0.36 -3.55 7.90
CA ASN A 37 0.60 -4.40 8.61
C ASN A 37 -0.04 -5.64 9.25
N LEU A 38 -1.36 -5.66 9.38
CA LEU A 38 -2.12 -6.84 9.79
C LEU A 38 -2.24 -7.89 8.69
N PHE A 39 -1.98 -7.51 7.42
CA PHE A 39 -2.18 -8.37 6.26
C PHE A 39 -0.91 -9.10 5.83
N ILE A 40 -1.08 -10.26 5.19
CA ILE A 40 -0.01 -11.11 4.70
C ILE A 40 0.64 -10.43 3.48
N PRO A 41 1.97 -10.19 3.49
CA PRO A 41 2.67 -9.73 2.30
C PRO A 41 2.79 -10.86 1.26
N GLY A 42 2.72 -10.53 -0.03
CA GLY A 42 2.91 -11.49 -1.12
C GLY A 42 1.65 -12.29 -1.51
N VAL A 43 0.49 -11.92 -0.97
CA VAL A 43 -0.83 -12.44 -1.37
C VAL A 43 -1.76 -11.28 -1.76
N PHE A 44 -2.96 -11.59 -2.23
CA PHE A 44 -3.95 -10.54 -2.53
C PHE A 44 -4.29 -9.71 -1.28
N ALA A 45 -4.67 -8.46 -1.52
CA ALA A 45 -4.91 -7.45 -0.50
C ALA A 45 -5.93 -7.91 0.56
N GLY A 46 -5.78 -7.38 1.78
CA GLY A 46 -6.76 -7.55 2.86
C GLY A 46 -6.78 -8.93 3.53
N GLN A 47 -5.88 -9.86 3.18
CA GLN A 47 -5.78 -11.16 3.85
C GLN A 47 -4.99 -11.06 5.16
N TYR A 48 -5.65 -11.27 6.30
CA TYR A 48 -5.02 -11.17 7.62
C TYR A 48 -3.97 -12.25 7.87
N GLN A 49 -2.88 -11.87 8.53
CA GLN A 49 -1.96 -12.83 9.14
C GLN A 49 -2.67 -13.61 10.25
N THR A 50 -2.28 -14.87 10.46
CA THR A 50 -2.95 -15.77 11.40
C THR A 50 -2.99 -15.21 12.82
N GLU A 51 -1.91 -14.58 13.26
CA GLU A 51 -1.77 -13.95 14.57
C GLU A 51 -2.61 -12.68 14.76
N TYR A 52 -3.17 -12.12 13.67
CA TYR A 52 -3.95 -10.88 13.68
C TYR A 52 -5.41 -11.09 13.27
N GLN A 53 -5.90 -12.33 13.16
CA GLN A 53 -7.29 -12.62 12.84
C GLN A 53 -8.29 -12.04 13.86
N ASP A 54 -7.87 -11.81 15.10
CA ASP A 54 -8.72 -11.18 16.11
C ASP A 54 -9.08 -9.73 15.77
N TYR A 55 -8.25 -9.02 15.00
CA TYR A 55 -8.58 -7.69 14.49
C TYR A 55 -9.72 -7.73 13.48
N GLN A 56 -9.80 -8.79 12.68
CA GLN A 56 -10.93 -8.99 11.78
C GLN A 56 -12.25 -9.06 12.58
N SER A 57 -12.23 -9.83 13.67
CA SER A 57 -13.38 -9.93 14.58
C SER A 57 -13.71 -8.58 15.24
N LEU A 58 -12.70 -7.84 15.69
CA LEU A 58 -12.88 -6.49 16.24
C LEU A 58 -13.53 -5.54 15.22
N PHE A 59 -13.02 -5.46 13.99
CA PHE A 59 -13.55 -4.54 12.98
C PHE A 59 -14.97 -4.90 12.60
N LYS A 60 -15.28 -6.20 12.46
CA LYS A 60 -16.66 -6.66 12.26
C LYS A 60 -17.58 -6.30 13.42
N MET A 61 -17.13 -6.46 14.67
CA MET A 61 -17.94 -6.07 15.82
C MET A 61 -18.19 -4.55 15.85
N ILE A 62 -17.23 -3.73 15.41
CA ILE A 62 -17.37 -2.28 15.34
C ILE A 62 -18.45 -1.88 14.34
N THR A 63 -18.59 -2.64 13.24
CA THR A 63 -19.64 -2.38 12.24
C THR A 63 -21.00 -2.91 12.66
N ASP A 64 -21.04 -4.00 13.43
CA ASP A 64 -22.26 -4.73 13.74
C ASP A 64 -22.93 -4.29 15.06
N ILE A 65 -22.18 -3.72 16.01
CA ILE A 65 -22.66 -3.37 17.35
C ILE A 65 -22.83 -1.86 17.48
N GLU A 66 -24.02 -1.42 17.87
CA GLU A 66 -24.32 -0.02 18.12
C GLU A 66 -23.48 0.54 19.30
N HIS A 67 -22.76 1.62 19.02
CA HIS A 67 -21.96 2.35 20.00
C HIS A 67 -21.85 3.83 19.65
N GLN A 68 -21.50 4.67 20.62
CA GLN A 68 -21.36 6.12 20.43
C GLN A 68 -19.93 6.58 20.05
N SER A 69 -19.01 5.63 19.87
CA SER A 69 -17.61 5.87 19.54
C SER A 69 -17.35 5.88 18.03
N ASN A 70 -16.19 6.39 17.61
CA ASN A 70 -15.74 6.37 16.22
C ASN A 70 -14.39 5.66 16.10
N LEU A 71 -14.21 4.90 15.03
CA LEU A 71 -12.96 4.25 14.67
C LEU A 71 -12.51 4.78 13.30
N ILE A 72 -11.27 5.26 13.22
CA ILE A 72 -10.61 5.63 11.97
C ILE A 72 -9.52 4.61 11.70
N LEU A 73 -9.59 3.97 10.53
CA LEU A 73 -8.57 3.06 10.03
C LEU A 73 -7.79 3.78 8.92
N ILE A 74 -6.47 3.84 9.04
CA ILE A 74 -5.57 4.38 8.02
C ILE A 74 -4.80 3.21 7.43
N SER A 75 -4.90 3.02 6.11
CA SER A 75 -4.31 1.87 5.43
C SER A 75 -3.90 2.18 4.01
N GLN A 76 -2.85 1.51 3.54
CA GLN A 76 -2.46 1.45 2.12
C GLN A 76 -3.20 0.34 1.35
N GLU A 77 -3.93 -0.52 2.06
CA GLU A 77 -4.66 -1.66 1.50
C GLU A 77 -6.04 -1.77 2.14
N GLN A 78 -7.07 -1.99 1.34
CA GLN A 78 -8.41 -2.29 1.84
C GLN A 78 -8.52 -3.75 2.28
N CYS A 79 -9.34 -4.01 3.30
CA CYS A 79 -9.82 -5.35 3.65
C CYS A 79 -11.35 -5.41 3.54
N ALA A 80 -11.90 -6.61 3.69
CA ALA A 80 -13.34 -6.87 3.52
C ALA A 80 -14.22 -5.95 4.39
N GLU A 81 -13.78 -5.68 5.62
CA GLU A 81 -14.50 -4.85 6.60
C GLU A 81 -14.45 -3.34 6.29
N MET A 82 -13.60 -2.91 5.34
CA MET A 82 -13.49 -1.51 4.91
C MET A 82 -14.39 -1.19 3.71
N HIS A 83 -14.99 -2.20 3.07
CA HIS A 83 -15.87 -1.97 1.93
C HIS A 83 -17.26 -1.52 2.39
N CYS A 84 -17.71 -0.40 1.84
CA CYS A 84 -19.07 0.08 2.00
C CYS A 84 -19.86 -0.26 0.73
N LEU A 85 -20.85 -1.14 0.84
CA LEU A 85 -21.74 -1.48 -0.28
C LEU A 85 -22.79 -0.40 -0.53
N ASP A 86 -23.15 0.36 0.51
CA ASP A 86 -24.14 1.42 0.47
C ASP A 86 -23.92 2.42 1.62
N GLU A 87 -23.50 3.65 1.30
CA GLU A 87 -23.21 4.69 2.30
C GLU A 87 -24.43 5.19 3.08
N GLU A 88 -25.64 4.96 2.57
CA GLU A 88 -26.89 5.34 3.23
C GLU A 88 -27.36 4.25 4.21
N LEU A 89 -26.97 2.99 3.99
CA LEU A 89 -27.36 1.85 4.83
C LEU A 89 -26.30 1.47 5.88
N TYR A 90 -25.04 1.86 5.68
CA TYR A 90 -23.93 1.47 6.56
C TYR A 90 -23.25 2.68 7.24
N SER A 91 -22.86 2.49 8.50
CA SER A 91 -22.09 3.48 9.29
C SER A 91 -20.62 3.62 8.85
N ILE A 92 -20.20 2.91 7.82
CA ILE A 92 -18.82 2.92 7.32
C ILE A 92 -18.68 4.05 6.30
N LYS A 93 -17.74 4.95 6.54
CA LYS A 93 -17.33 6.00 5.61
C LYS A 93 -15.92 5.73 5.10
N TYR A 94 -15.70 6.06 3.83
CA TYR A 94 -14.45 5.84 3.13
C TYR A 94 -13.93 7.16 2.57
N LEU A 95 -12.62 7.38 2.68
CA LEU A 95 -11.94 8.55 2.13
C LEU A 95 -10.63 8.11 1.47
N GLU A 96 -10.58 8.21 0.15
CA GLU A 96 -9.33 8.09 -0.60
C GLU A 96 -8.51 9.37 -0.45
N LEU A 97 -7.26 9.26 0.00
CA LEU A 97 -6.36 10.40 0.11
C LEU A 97 -5.67 10.63 -1.24
N LEU A 98 -6.05 11.71 -1.92
CA LEU A 98 -5.43 12.15 -3.16
C LEU A 98 -4.22 13.06 -2.89
N GLY A 99 -3.40 13.26 -3.94
CA GLY A 99 -2.29 14.19 -3.91
C GLY A 99 -2.71 15.63 -3.67
N ILE A 100 -1.79 16.42 -3.11
CA ILE A 100 -1.97 17.85 -2.85
C ILE A 100 -1.85 18.62 -4.17
N ASP A 101 -2.72 19.60 -4.39
CA ASP A 101 -2.71 20.52 -5.54
C ASP A 101 -2.33 21.97 -5.16
N ASP A 102 -2.22 22.26 -3.86
CA ASP A 102 -1.88 23.58 -3.35
C ASP A 102 -0.35 23.83 -3.39
N SER A 103 0.06 24.73 -4.29
CA SER A 103 1.46 25.15 -4.44
C SER A 103 2.07 25.84 -3.21
N THR A 104 1.24 26.39 -2.31
CA THR A 104 1.74 27.08 -1.10
C THR A 104 2.52 26.15 -0.18
N ILE A 105 2.31 24.83 -0.28
CA ILE A 105 3.07 23.86 0.49
C ILE A 105 4.57 23.89 0.18
N LEU A 106 4.94 24.25 -1.06
CA LEU A 106 6.34 24.36 -1.48
C LEU A 106 7.01 25.65 -0.95
N GLU A 107 6.24 26.66 -0.52
CA GLU A 107 6.78 27.86 0.15
C GLU A 107 7.51 27.47 1.43
N ASN A 108 6.86 26.65 2.26
CA ASN A 108 7.42 26.17 3.52
C ASN A 108 8.64 25.27 3.31
N ILE A 109 8.73 24.64 2.14
CA ILE A 109 9.87 23.80 1.77
C ILE A 109 11.05 24.66 1.32
N GLY A 110 10.86 25.92 0.91
CA GLY A 110 11.93 26.86 0.58
C GLY A 110 12.60 26.58 -0.77
N LEU A 111 11.80 26.29 -1.79
CA LEU A 111 12.23 26.21 -3.19
C LEU A 111 12.11 27.59 -3.88
N ASN A 112 12.81 27.78 -4.99
CA ASN A 112 12.67 28.97 -5.86
C ASN A 112 11.68 28.68 -7.01
N ASP A 113 11.52 29.63 -7.93
CA ASP A 113 10.71 29.51 -9.16
C ASP A 113 9.25 29.12 -8.91
N ARG A 114 8.51 30.00 -8.21
CA ARG A 114 7.09 29.79 -7.88
C ARG A 114 6.23 29.41 -9.09
N ASP A 115 6.51 29.98 -10.26
CA ASP A 115 5.77 29.70 -11.50
C ASP A 115 5.94 28.24 -12.00
N SER A 116 6.96 27.53 -11.50
CA SER A 116 7.27 26.14 -11.83
C SER A 116 6.66 25.12 -10.84
N TRP A 117 6.10 25.58 -9.72
CA TRP A 117 5.67 24.72 -8.63
C TRP A 117 4.53 23.79 -8.97
N LEU A 118 3.51 24.27 -9.68
CA LEU A 118 2.39 23.43 -10.09
C LEU A 118 2.85 22.28 -11.00
N LYS A 119 3.82 22.52 -11.88
CA LYS A 119 4.41 21.48 -12.73
C LYS A 119 5.18 20.44 -11.90
N LEU A 120 5.90 20.88 -10.86
CA LEU A 120 6.58 19.97 -9.94
C LEU A 120 5.57 19.12 -9.15
N ILE A 121 4.49 19.74 -8.68
CA ILE A 121 3.40 19.06 -7.98
C ILE A 121 2.74 18.02 -8.88
N GLU A 122 2.41 18.38 -10.12
CA GLU A 122 1.82 17.46 -11.10
C GLU A 122 2.76 16.29 -11.41
N LEU A 123 4.06 16.56 -11.64
CA LEU A 123 5.07 15.55 -11.94
C LEU A 123 5.21 14.50 -10.82
N TYR A 124 5.02 14.91 -9.57
CA TYR A 124 5.08 14.05 -8.39
C TYR A 124 3.70 13.72 -7.80
N GLU A 125 2.63 13.90 -8.59
CA GLU A 125 1.24 13.57 -8.27
C GLU A 125 0.77 14.12 -6.91
N GLY A 126 1.27 15.29 -6.51
CA GLY A 126 0.94 15.92 -5.24
C GLY A 126 1.36 15.11 -3.99
N ASN A 127 2.15 14.06 -4.15
CA ASN A 127 2.57 13.23 -3.04
C ASN A 127 3.58 13.98 -2.17
N LEU A 128 3.16 14.35 -0.96
CA LEU A 128 3.97 15.18 -0.07
C LEU A 128 5.31 14.53 0.33
N ALA A 129 5.37 13.21 0.46
CA ALA A 129 6.62 12.52 0.77
C ALA A 129 7.61 12.64 -0.39
N TYR A 130 7.15 12.42 -1.62
CA TYR A 130 7.97 12.54 -2.82
C TYR A 130 8.39 13.99 -3.08
N LEU A 131 7.49 14.96 -2.87
CA LEU A 131 7.80 16.37 -2.98
C LEU A 131 8.87 16.81 -1.99
N LYS A 132 8.86 16.29 -0.75
CA LYS A 132 9.92 16.55 0.24
C LYS A 132 11.26 15.95 -0.20
N ASP A 133 11.27 14.70 -0.66
CA ASP A 133 12.48 14.03 -1.12
C ASP A 133 13.12 14.77 -2.31
N ILE A 134 12.28 15.19 -3.26
CA ILE A 134 12.73 15.92 -4.45
C ILE A 134 13.13 17.35 -4.14
N ALA A 135 12.44 18.02 -3.23
CA ALA A 135 12.86 19.35 -2.82
C ALA A 135 14.26 19.34 -2.18
N SER A 136 14.61 18.30 -1.41
CA SER A 136 15.99 18.13 -0.92
C SER A 136 16.97 18.02 -2.09
N LEU A 137 16.67 17.17 -3.07
CA LEU A 137 17.50 17.01 -4.27
C LEU A 137 17.67 18.33 -5.04
N ILE A 138 16.59 19.08 -5.25
CA ILE A 138 16.60 20.38 -5.95
C ILE A 138 17.47 21.38 -5.21
N LYS A 139 17.39 21.43 -3.87
CA LYS A 139 18.26 22.30 -3.08
C LYS A 139 19.73 21.92 -3.21
N ASP A 140 20.03 20.63 -3.11
CA ASP A 140 21.40 20.13 -3.03
C ASP A 140 22.12 20.19 -4.39
N VAL A 141 21.41 19.91 -5.48
CA VAL A 141 22.01 19.78 -6.83
C VAL A 141 21.75 21.01 -7.70
N PHE A 142 20.58 21.64 -7.57
CA PHE A 142 20.12 22.75 -8.42
C PHE A 142 20.04 24.08 -7.66
N ALA A 143 20.64 24.16 -6.47
CA ALA A 143 20.63 25.35 -5.61
C ALA A 143 19.22 25.94 -5.36
N GLY A 144 18.20 25.07 -5.33
CA GLY A 144 16.81 25.46 -5.11
C GLY A 144 16.05 25.88 -6.37
N GLN A 145 16.68 25.91 -7.55
CA GLN A 145 16.05 26.30 -8.82
C GLN A 145 15.21 25.15 -9.39
N VAL A 146 13.88 25.28 -9.30
CA VAL A 146 12.93 24.26 -9.78
C VAL A 146 12.87 24.26 -11.31
N ALA A 147 13.02 25.41 -11.96
CA ALA A 147 12.98 25.51 -13.42
C ALA A 147 14.14 24.73 -14.07
N GLU A 148 15.34 24.80 -13.50
CA GLU A 148 16.50 24.02 -13.97
C GLU A 148 16.28 22.52 -13.80
N PHE A 149 15.78 22.09 -12.64
CA PHE A 149 15.42 20.69 -12.41
C PHE A 149 14.40 20.17 -13.42
N LEU A 150 13.33 20.94 -13.67
CA LEU A 150 12.30 20.55 -14.65
C LEU A 150 12.81 20.53 -16.09
N ALA A 151 13.86 21.31 -16.42
CA ALA A 151 14.45 21.33 -17.75
C ALA A 151 15.17 20.02 -18.13
N GLU A 152 15.53 19.19 -17.15
CA GLU A 152 16.04 17.81 -17.39
C GLU A 152 14.99 16.90 -18.05
N ASN A 153 13.71 17.31 -18.03
CA ASN A 153 12.58 16.64 -18.69
C ASN A 153 12.49 15.14 -18.37
N ASN A 154 12.79 14.78 -17.12
CA ASN A 154 12.86 13.39 -16.67
C ASN A 154 12.32 13.27 -15.24
N LEU A 155 11.48 12.25 -15.01
CA LEU A 155 11.01 11.90 -13.68
C LEU A 155 12.13 11.20 -12.91
N ILE A 156 12.65 11.86 -11.88
CA ILE A 156 13.69 11.33 -11.00
C ILE A 156 13.05 10.62 -9.80
N ILE A 157 13.55 9.43 -9.49
CA ILE A 157 13.19 8.66 -8.29
C ILE A 157 14.42 8.65 -7.39
N THR A 158 14.33 9.27 -6.21
CA THR A 158 15.42 9.28 -5.22
C THR A 158 15.54 7.93 -4.52
N THR A 159 16.66 7.67 -3.84
CA THR A 159 16.82 6.44 -3.04
C THR A 159 15.76 6.27 -1.95
N ALA A 160 15.31 7.37 -1.33
CA ALA A 160 14.23 7.34 -0.35
C ALA A 160 12.89 6.91 -0.98
N MET A 161 12.56 7.45 -2.15
CA MET A 161 11.39 7.03 -2.93
C MET A 161 11.49 5.57 -3.35
N GLU A 162 12.66 5.12 -3.85
CA GLU A 162 12.89 3.72 -4.23
C GLU A 162 12.63 2.76 -3.07
N SER A 163 13.05 3.11 -1.85
CA SER A 163 12.80 2.28 -0.67
C SER A 163 11.30 2.10 -0.38
N ARG A 164 10.50 3.17 -0.55
CA ARG A 164 9.03 3.14 -0.37
C ARG A 164 8.34 2.32 -1.47
N LEU A 165 8.71 2.59 -2.72
CA LEU A 165 8.16 1.88 -3.88
C LEU A 165 8.54 0.40 -3.85
N LYS A 166 9.75 0.07 -3.34
CA LYS A 166 10.17 -1.31 -3.09
C LYS A 166 9.28 -1.99 -2.06
N HIS A 167 9.00 -1.32 -0.94
CA HIS A 167 8.09 -1.88 0.06
C HIS A 167 6.71 -2.18 -0.54
N LEU A 168 6.13 -1.24 -1.30
CA LEU A 168 4.87 -1.44 -2.01
C LEU A 168 4.92 -2.65 -2.95
N PHE A 169 5.96 -2.74 -3.79
CA PHE A 169 6.11 -3.82 -4.76
C PHE A 169 6.32 -5.19 -4.10
N THR A 170 7.12 -5.27 -3.03
CA THR A 170 7.40 -6.54 -2.34
C THR A 170 6.17 -7.15 -1.64
N ARG A 171 5.14 -6.34 -1.38
CA ARG A 171 3.89 -6.81 -0.76
C ARG A 171 2.92 -7.41 -1.78
N LEU A 172 3.14 -7.18 -3.08
CA LEU A 172 2.31 -7.72 -4.14
C LEU A 172 2.48 -9.22 -4.29
N SER A 173 1.38 -9.92 -4.55
CA SER A 173 1.39 -11.31 -5.01
C SER A 173 2.05 -11.45 -6.39
N PRO A 174 2.49 -12.66 -6.77
CA PRO A 174 3.08 -12.89 -8.10
C PRO A 174 2.18 -12.44 -9.26
N VAL A 175 0.87 -12.66 -9.15
CA VAL A 175 -0.12 -12.25 -10.16
C VAL A 175 -0.20 -10.73 -10.27
N GLU A 176 -0.21 -10.01 -9.14
CA GLU A 176 -0.21 -8.55 -9.13
C GLU A 176 1.10 -7.99 -9.69
N GLN A 177 2.24 -8.59 -9.35
CA GLN A 177 3.55 -8.22 -9.90
C GLN A 177 3.57 -8.35 -11.43
N GLU A 178 3.04 -9.46 -11.98
CA GLU A 178 2.93 -9.66 -13.42
C GLU A 178 2.08 -8.58 -14.10
N ILE A 179 0.93 -8.24 -13.51
CA ILE A 179 0.04 -7.19 -14.02
C ILE A 179 0.73 -5.82 -14.01
N VAL A 180 1.39 -5.42 -12.91
CA VAL A 180 2.04 -4.09 -12.85
C VAL A 180 3.28 -4.02 -13.73
N LEU A 181 4.05 -5.11 -13.86
CA LEU A 181 5.15 -5.19 -14.82
C LEU A 181 4.62 -4.97 -16.24
N ARG A 182 3.55 -5.68 -16.61
CA ARG A 182 2.94 -5.52 -17.93
C ARG A 182 2.39 -4.11 -18.14
N LEU A 183 1.66 -3.55 -17.17
CA LEU A 183 1.14 -2.19 -17.23
C LEU A 183 2.26 -1.15 -17.40
N SER A 184 3.44 -1.39 -16.83
CA SER A 184 4.56 -0.45 -16.90
C SER A 184 5.10 -0.22 -18.32
N ASN A 185 4.83 -1.14 -19.25
CA ASN A 185 5.15 -1.03 -20.67
C ASN A 185 4.26 -0.05 -21.44
N PHE A 186 3.13 0.36 -20.87
CA PHE A 186 2.18 1.27 -21.52
C PHE A 186 2.36 2.68 -20.98
N GLU A 187 2.63 3.63 -21.87
CA GLU A 187 2.73 5.04 -21.47
C GLU A 187 1.37 5.66 -21.17
N ASN A 188 0.35 5.22 -21.89
CA ASN A 188 -1.03 5.68 -21.79
C ASN A 188 -1.91 4.59 -21.16
N PRO A 189 -3.06 4.95 -20.58
CA PRO A 189 -4.02 3.97 -20.06
C PRO A 189 -4.37 2.90 -21.09
N VAL A 190 -4.38 1.63 -20.67
CA VAL A 190 -4.63 0.46 -21.53
C VAL A 190 -6.00 -0.14 -21.24
N SER A 191 -6.72 -0.55 -22.30
CA SER A 191 -8.03 -1.17 -22.12
C SER A 191 -7.90 -2.51 -21.41
N ARG A 192 -8.92 -2.87 -20.63
CA ARG A 192 -8.99 -4.16 -19.93
C ARG A 192 -8.77 -5.36 -20.85
N GLN A 193 -9.31 -5.32 -22.07
CA GLN A 193 -9.17 -6.41 -23.03
C GLN A 193 -7.73 -6.50 -23.55
N LYS A 194 -7.15 -5.37 -23.99
CA LYS A 194 -5.80 -5.33 -24.51
C LYS A 194 -4.77 -5.76 -23.46
N LEU A 195 -4.94 -5.36 -22.20
CA LEU A 195 -4.08 -5.81 -21.12
C LEU A 195 -4.17 -7.33 -20.93
N LYS A 196 -5.39 -7.88 -20.93
CA LYS A 196 -5.61 -9.33 -20.77
C LYS A 196 -4.94 -10.15 -21.88
N GLU A 197 -4.96 -9.67 -23.12
CA GLU A 197 -4.33 -10.34 -24.27
C GLU A 197 -2.79 -10.41 -24.18
N THR A 198 -2.18 -9.60 -23.30
CA THR A 198 -0.72 -9.56 -23.09
C THR A 198 -0.22 -10.36 -21.89
N LEU A 199 -1.12 -11.00 -21.16
CA LEU A 199 -0.83 -11.73 -19.92
C LEU A 199 -1.20 -13.20 -20.08
N GLU A 200 -0.40 -14.10 -19.50
CA GLU A 200 -0.66 -15.55 -19.50
C GLU A 200 -1.44 -15.97 -18.25
N LEU A 201 -2.39 -15.12 -17.82
CA LEU A 201 -3.19 -15.33 -16.62
C LEU A 201 -4.55 -15.96 -16.96
N SER A 202 -5.03 -16.85 -16.08
CA SER A 202 -6.41 -17.29 -16.14
C SER A 202 -7.38 -16.10 -15.93
N SER A 203 -8.63 -16.29 -16.34
CA SER A 203 -9.64 -15.23 -16.15
C SER A 203 -9.85 -14.89 -14.68
N MET A 204 -9.70 -15.85 -13.76
CA MET A 204 -9.85 -15.63 -12.32
C MET A 204 -8.65 -14.85 -11.76
N GLU A 205 -7.43 -15.26 -12.09
CA GLU A 205 -6.20 -14.56 -11.65
C GLU A 205 -6.20 -13.11 -12.14
N TYR A 206 -6.56 -12.88 -13.41
CA TYR A 206 -6.63 -11.53 -13.96
C TYR A 206 -7.64 -10.64 -13.23
N ILE A 207 -8.84 -11.16 -12.94
CA ILE A 207 -9.88 -10.40 -12.23
C ILE A 207 -9.45 -10.11 -10.78
N ASN A 208 -8.99 -11.13 -10.06
CA ASN A 208 -8.60 -11.00 -8.65
C ASN A 208 -7.36 -10.12 -8.51
N GLY A 209 -6.38 -10.24 -9.42
CA GLY A 209 -5.19 -9.40 -9.43
C GLY A 209 -5.51 -7.92 -9.69
N LEU A 210 -6.40 -7.62 -10.63
CA LEU A 210 -6.87 -6.25 -10.86
C LEU A 210 -7.64 -5.70 -9.65
N GLN A 211 -8.50 -6.51 -9.03
CA GLN A 211 -9.23 -6.11 -7.82
C GLN A 211 -8.26 -5.79 -6.68
N SER A 212 -7.34 -6.70 -6.40
CA SER A 212 -6.33 -6.55 -5.35
C SER A 212 -5.45 -5.31 -5.57
N LEU A 213 -5.02 -5.04 -6.80
CA LEU A 213 -4.26 -3.81 -7.12
C LEU A 213 -5.06 -2.52 -6.91
N ARG A 214 -6.39 -2.56 -7.12
CA ARG A 214 -7.27 -1.42 -6.81
C ARG A 214 -7.44 -1.24 -5.31
N GLU A 215 -7.60 -2.32 -4.57
CA GLU A 215 -7.66 -2.32 -3.10
C GLU A 215 -6.36 -1.80 -2.46
N ARG A 216 -5.25 -1.84 -3.19
CA ARG A 216 -3.94 -1.27 -2.83
C ARG A 216 -3.70 0.15 -3.38
N TYR A 217 -4.64 0.73 -4.13
CA TYR A 217 -4.50 2.03 -4.82
C TYR A 217 -3.31 2.13 -5.79
N LEU A 218 -2.87 1.01 -6.36
CA LEU A 218 -1.71 0.98 -7.26
C LEU A 218 -2.07 1.10 -8.73
N ILE A 219 -3.36 0.94 -9.08
CA ILE A 219 -3.86 1.16 -10.42
C ILE A 219 -5.04 2.14 -10.41
N ALA A 220 -4.99 3.12 -11.32
CA ALA A 220 -6.13 3.98 -11.61
C ALA A 220 -7.04 3.29 -12.62
N THR A 221 -8.36 3.50 -12.47
CA THR A 221 -9.37 2.98 -13.40
C THR A 221 -10.14 4.15 -13.99
N THR A 222 -10.16 4.27 -15.31
CA THR A 222 -11.01 5.24 -16.01
C THR A 222 -12.06 4.50 -16.83
N LYS A 223 -13.28 5.03 -16.83
CA LYS A 223 -14.41 4.49 -17.58
C LYS A 223 -14.91 5.54 -18.56
N THR A 224 -14.76 5.24 -19.83
CA THR A 224 -15.40 5.97 -20.92
C THR A 224 -16.39 5.02 -21.60
N GLU A 225 -16.13 4.61 -22.85
CA GLU A 225 -16.84 3.52 -23.55
C GLU A 225 -16.34 2.12 -23.11
N SER A 226 -15.11 2.07 -22.60
CA SER A 226 -14.47 0.86 -22.08
C SER A 226 -13.74 1.16 -20.77
N ILE A 227 -13.33 0.11 -20.06
CA ILE A 227 -12.52 0.22 -18.84
C ILE A 227 -11.05 0.27 -19.22
N TYR A 228 -10.34 1.27 -18.71
CA TYR A 228 -8.90 1.45 -18.89
C TYR A 228 -8.19 1.47 -17.55
N PHE A 229 -6.95 0.97 -17.56
CA PHE A 229 -6.07 0.91 -16.39
C PHE A 229 -4.77 1.64 -16.68
N SER A 230 -4.23 2.31 -15.66
CA SER A 230 -2.90 2.92 -15.69
C SER A 230 -2.23 2.84 -14.33
N LEU A 231 -0.90 2.85 -14.33
CA LEU A 231 -0.11 3.08 -13.13
C LEU A 231 0.14 4.58 -12.95
N SER A 232 0.38 5.00 -11.72
CA SER A 232 1.09 6.25 -11.43
C SER A 232 2.39 6.33 -12.25
N PRO A 233 2.76 7.47 -12.86
CA PRO A 233 4.03 7.63 -13.57
C PRO A 233 5.25 7.33 -12.68
N ILE A 234 5.15 7.62 -11.39
CA ILE A 234 6.20 7.38 -10.38
C ILE A 234 6.38 5.88 -10.16
N PHE A 235 5.27 5.17 -9.92
CA PHE A 235 5.32 3.73 -9.74
C PHE A 235 5.75 3.03 -11.03
N ARG A 236 5.22 3.43 -12.20
CA ARG A 236 5.67 2.94 -13.52
C ARG A 236 7.18 3.11 -13.70
N LYS A 237 7.73 4.31 -13.45
CA LYS A 237 9.16 4.59 -13.59
C LYS A 237 10.01 3.67 -12.71
N TYR A 238 9.55 3.36 -11.50
CA TYR A 238 10.20 2.40 -10.63
C TYR A 238 10.11 0.97 -11.19
N ILE A 239 8.94 0.53 -11.65
CA ILE A 239 8.74 -0.81 -12.20
C ILE A 239 9.56 -1.04 -13.49
N SER A 240 9.63 -0.06 -14.39
CA SER A 240 10.41 -0.17 -15.63
C SER A 240 11.91 -0.38 -15.40
N LYS A 241 12.44 -0.08 -14.20
CA LYS A 241 13.83 -0.43 -13.82
C LYS A 241 14.05 -1.94 -13.75
N PHE A 242 13.01 -2.72 -13.42
CA PHE A 242 13.11 -4.18 -13.29
C PHE A 242 13.13 -4.89 -14.66
N GLU A 243 12.47 -4.33 -15.67
CA GLU A 243 12.50 -4.88 -17.04
C GLU A 243 13.85 -4.64 -17.74
N GLY A 244 14.52 -3.52 -17.45
CA GLY A 244 15.89 -3.25 -17.88
C GLY A 244 16.93 -4.23 -17.32
N ILE A 245 16.59 -4.94 -16.23
CA ILE A 245 17.42 -5.99 -15.64
C ILE A 245 17.15 -7.33 -16.35
N SER A 246 15.90 -7.68 -16.66
CA SER A 246 15.57 -8.91 -17.40
C SER A 246 16.07 -8.89 -18.86
N SER A 247 16.12 -7.72 -19.51
CA SER A 247 16.66 -7.58 -20.87
C SER A 247 18.19 -7.53 -20.96
N ARG A 248 18.89 -7.22 -19.84
CA ARG A 248 20.35 -7.38 -19.73
C ARG A 248 20.77 -8.76 -19.20
N ASN A 249 19.87 -9.46 -18.52
CA ASN A 249 20.12 -10.77 -17.93
C ASN A 249 19.33 -11.90 -18.63
N SER A 250 19.47 -12.03 -19.95
CA SER A 250 19.26 -13.32 -20.64
C SER A 250 20.27 -14.41 -20.19
N CYS A 251 21.04 -14.13 -19.14
CA CYS A 251 21.88 -15.08 -18.42
C CYS A 251 21.72 -14.96 -16.89
N SER A 252 20.50 -14.79 -16.36
CA SER A 252 20.19 -15.19 -14.96
C SER A 252 18.70 -15.29 -14.68
N GLU A 253 18.01 -16.27 -15.28
CA GLU A 253 16.86 -16.90 -14.62
C GLU A 253 17.35 -17.63 -13.36
N LYS A 254 17.51 -16.91 -12.24
CA LYS A 254 17.80 -17.48 -10.91
C LYS A 254 17.77 -16.48 -9.74
N LEU A 255 16.92 -15.45 -9.79
CA LEU A 255 16.78 -14.51 -8.66
C LEU A 255 15.42 -14.57 -7.95
N PHE A 256 14.48 -15.40 -8.39
CA PHE A 256 13.19 -15.56 -7.71
C PHE A 256 12.81 -16.99 -7.35
N SER A 257 13.75 -17.94 -7.41
CA SER A 257 13.57 -19.25 -6.77
C SER A 257 14.72 -19.54 -5.80
N SER A 258 14.36 -19.86 -4.56
CA SER A 258 15.20 -20.45 -3.51
C SER A 258 16.30 -19.61 -2.84
N THR A 259 15.94 -18.64 -1.98
CA THR A 259 16.81 -18.35 -0.81
C THR A 259 16.19 -17.80 0.48
N GLU A 260 14.89 -17.55 0.62
CA GLU A 260 14.35 -17.06 1.92
C GLU A 260 13.14 -17.85 2.48
N GLN A 261 13.00 -19.14 2.12
CA GLN A 261 12.02 -20.05 2.74
C GLN A 261 12.64 -21.20 3.56
N ARG A 262 13.93 -21.12 3.90
CA ARG A 262 14.55 -22.06 4.86
C ARG A 262 15.28 -21.32 5.97
N ARG A 263 14.51 -20.74 6.89
CA ARG A 263 14.89 -20.65 8.31
C ARG A 263 13.67 -20.44 9.21
N ILE A 264 12.73 -21.39 9.15
CA ILE A 264 11.77 -21.65 10.24
C ILE A 264 11.88 -23.14 10.52
N GLY A 265 12.50 -23.49 11.65
CA GLY A 265 12.60 -24.88 12.08
C GLY A 265 13.96 -25.27 12.63
N GLU A 266 14.50 -24.54 13.61
CA GLU A 266 15.45 -25.11 14.57
C GLU A 266 15.22 -24.43 15.93
N THR A 267 14.81 -25.22 16.91
CA THR A 267 14.65 -24.85 18.31
C THR A 267 16.02 -24.60 18.96
N PRO A 268 16.22 -23.52 19.73
CA PRO A 268 17.48 -23.34 20.44
C PRO A 268 17.47 -24.12 21.75
N THR A 269 18.30 -25.16 21.81
CA THR A 269 18.67 -25.87 23.04
C THR A 269 19.54 -24.95 23.91
N ALA A 270 19.13 -24.75 25.15
CA ALA A 270 19.85 -23.96 26.13
C ALA A 270 21.21 -24.58 26.47
N THR A 271 22.28 -23.79 26.34
CA THR A 271 23.54 -24.06 27.05
C THR A 271 24.01 -22.76 27.68
N ARG A 272 23.92 -22.69 29.02
CA ARG A 272 24.65 -21.74 29.87
C ARG A 272 26.13 -21.79 29.51
N HIS A 273 26.87 -20.68 29.59
CA HIS A 273 28.17 -20.61 30.27
C HIS A 273 28.60 -19.14 30.48
N ASN A 274 29.32 -18.95 31.59
CA ASN A 274 29.56 -17.72 32.34
C ASN A 274 30.28 -16.58 31.60
N ILE A 275 29.88 -15.36 31.99
CA ILE A 275 30.56 -14.09 31.71
C ILE A 275 31.54 -13.82 32.87
N LEU A 276 32.78 -13.48 32.52
CA LEU A 276 33.56 -12.45 33.19
C LEU A 276 33.45 -11.19 32.34
#